data_AF-K7GC77-F1
#
_entry.id   AF-K7GC77-F1
#
_cell.length_a   1.000
_cell.length_b   1.000
_cell.length_c   1.000
_cell.angle_alpha   90.00
_cell.angle_beta   90.00
_cell.angle_gamma   90.00
#
_symmetry.space_group_name_H-M   'P 1'
#
loop_
_entity.id
_entity.type
_entity.pdbx_description
1 polymer ?
#
loop_
_entity_poly.entity_id
_entity_poly.type
_entity_poly.pdbx_seq_one_letter_code
_entity_poly.pdbx_strand_id
1 'polypeptide(L)'
;REALGEDPDANKAEAEELSRSHKQIEESRQRLAKLLHDGTQLVTNIQVAADARETHRRAEEDELKRQRLEKLENESKTNQDKFEEITSKWGSAREKTIPQDLWEVLNQQQQQCALLIEEKNKLISELQQELKSKDDQYVKDLKKQADDISLLLDRMEEQIKNLMKTYRRELTQIEKAFELERRELLSSNKKKWEQAMQAHNAQELENLVTRMKKVEEYEKQLDQLRVQDSEEYTAIKIQLETDVQILEQQLQQMKAIYQLNQEKLEYNFQVLKKRDEENTIIKSQQKRKLNRTLLCSPGCTTCLAKQIKQFQEDNQTLTADYKRIVEQYKDLQRTMRHFAVIDAQKFLEIWLMNEQEAKGLMWKALDADRVIHTQQLGLPWVEPDYWFLDNVGPVVYRKTMKSASKLAQEVMALT
;
A
#
# COMPACT_ATOMS: atom_id res chain seq x y z
N ARG A 1 30.03 -34.75 6.42
CA ARG A 1 29.45 -36.11 6.25
C ARG A 1 28.86 -36.16 4.87
N GLU A 2 29.50 -36.99 4.06
CA GLU A 2 29.13 -37.57 2.77
C GLU A 2 27.72 -37.31 2.24
N ALA A 3 27.65 -36.79 1.01
CA ALA A 3 26.72 -37.22 -0.02
C ALA A 3 27.17 -36.63 -1.37
N LEU A 4 28.41 -36.92 -1.79
CA LEU A 4 28.73 -36.92 -3.21
C LEU A 4 28.16 -38.23 -3.73
N GLY A 5 26.96 -38.17 -4.29
CA GLY A 5 26.37 -39.28 -5.00
C GLY A 5 27.32 -39.69 -6.11
N GLU A 6 27.94 -40.86 -5.96
CA GLU A 6 28.50 -41.60 -7.07
C GLU A 6 27.36 -41.85 -8.04
N ASP A 7 27.41 -41.17 -9.18
CA ASP A 7 26.51 -41.37 -10.29
C ASP A 7 26.68 -42.82 -10.79
N PRO A 8 25.67 -43.71 -10.61
CA PRO A 8 25.78 -45.11 -11.00
C PRO A 8 25.85 -45.29 -12.54
N ASP A 9 25.68 -44.23 -13.31
CA ASP A 9 25.89 -44.23 -14.77
C ASP A 9 27.35 -43.96 -15.19
N ALA A 10 28.23 -43.52 -14.28
CA ALA A 10 29.67 -43.40 -14.60
C ALA A 10 30.31 -44.79 -14.84
N ASN A 11 29.85 -45.83 -14.13
CA ASN A 11 30.39 -47.19 -14.23
C ASN A 11 29.78 -48.03 -15.36
N LYS A 12 28.77 -47.52 -16.10
CA LYS A 12 28.17 -48.23 -17.24
C LYS A 12 28.71 -47.78 -18.61
N ALA A 13 29.52 -46.73 -18.64
CA ALA A 13 30.25 -46.33 -19.85
C ALA A 13 31.51 -47.20 -20.11
N GLU A 14 31.90 -48.07 -19.17
CA GLU A 14 33.06 -48.96 -19.25
C GLU A 14 32.76 -50.36 -19.81
N ALA A 15 31.61 -50.55 -20.48
CA ALA A 15 31.53 -51.58 -21.50
C ALA A 15 32.24 -51.03 -22.75
N GLU A 16 33.58 -50.93 -22.67
CA GLU A 16 34.44 -50.39 -23.72
C GLU A 16 34.14 -51.10 -25.04
N GLU A 17 33.33 -50.47 -25.90
CA GLU A 17 33.51 -50.63 -27.32
C GLU A 17 34.96 -50.22 -27.59
N LEU A 18 35.85 -51.21 -27.70
CA LEU A 18 37.27 -51.01 -28.01
C LEU A 18 37.37 -49.88 -29.02
N SER A 19 38.04 -48.79 -28.62
CA SER A 19 38.11 -47.60 -29.47
C SER A 19 38.72 -48.01 -30.82
N ARG A 20 38.34 -47.33 -31.92
CA ARG A 20 38.84 -47.62 -33.27
C ARG A 20 40.36 -47.78 -33.31
N SER A 21 41.11 -46.98 -32.56
CA SER A 21 42.57 -47.10 -32.43
C SER A 21 43.00 -48.38 -31.73
N HIS A 22 42.31 -48.80 -30.66
CA HIS A 22 42.56 -50.07 -29.99
C HIS A 22 42.30 -51.28 -30.90
N LYS A 23 41.19 -51.25 -31.67
CA LYS A 23 40.91 -52.27 -32.70
C LYS A 23 42.02 -52.31 -33.75
N GLN A 24 42.46 -51.14 -34.23
CA GLN A 24 43.55 -51.05 -35.20
C GLN A 24 44.88 -51.59 -34.65
N ILE A 25 45.20 -51.34 -33.37
CA ILE A 25 46.40 -51.87 -32.71
C ILE A 25 46.37 -53.40 -32.70
N GLU A 26 45.25 -53.99 -32.28
CA GLU A 26 45.14 -55.44 -32.17
C GLU A 26 45.20 -56.12 -33.55
N GLU A 27 44.53 -55.55 -34.56
CA GLU A 27 44.64 -56.03 -35.95
C GLU A 27 46.06 -55.93 -36.50
N SER A 28 46.75 -54.82 -36.20
CA SER A 28 48.14 -54.61 -36.62
C SER A 28 49.06 -55.63 -35.95
N ARG A 29 48.85 -55.89 -34.65
CA ARG A 29 49.59 -56.90 -33.88
C ARG A 29 49.41 -58.29 -34.47
N GLN A 30 48.17 -58.69 -34.80
CA GLN A 30 47.90 -59.99 -35.41
C GLN A 30 48.52 -60.12 -36.80
N ARG A 31 48.46 -59.08 -37.63
CA ARG A 31 49.12 -59.05 -38.94
C ARG A 31 50.64 -59.20 -38.84
N LEU A 32 51.26 -58.50 -37.89
CA LEU A 32 52.70 -58.56 -37.66
C LEU A 32 53.12 -59.92 -37.10
N ALA A 33 52.33 -60.52 -36.20
CA ALA A 33 52.59 -61.86 -35.68
C ALA A 33 52.55 -62.93 -36.78
N LYS A 34 51.54 -62.86 -37.68
CA LYS A 34 51.46 -63.75 -38.85
C LYS A 34 52.67 -63.57 -39.77
N LEU A 35 53.03 -62.33 -40.09
CA LEU A 35 54.19 -62.05 -40.93
C LEU A 35 55.50 -62.59 -40.33
N LEU A 36 55.71 -62.41 -39.02
CA LEU A 36 56.87 -62.97 -38.32
C LEU A 36 56.89 -64.50 -38.40
N HIS A 37 55.74 -65.14 -38.21
CA HIS A 37 55.63 -66.60 -38.29
C HIS A 37 55.96 -67.10 -39.70
N ASP A 38 55.30 -66.56 -40.73
CA ASP A 38 55.51 -66.95 -42.13
C ASP A 38 56.94 -66.66 -42.58
N GLY A 39 57.50 -65.52 -42.16
CA GLY A 39 58.88 -65.15 -42.44
C GLY A 39 59.90 -66.08 -41.80
N THR A 40 59.65 -66.49 -40.56
CA THR A 40 60.50 -67.46 -39.86
C THR A 40 60.46 -68.81 -40.57
N GLN A 41 59.28 -69.29 -40.97
CA GLN A 41 59.14 -70.54 -41.73
C GLN A 41 59.95 -70.52 -43.04
N LEU A 42 59.91 -69.41 -43.79
CA LEU A 42 60.65 -69.27 -45.05
C LEU A 42 62.18 -69.39 -44.90
N VAL A 43 62.72 -68.92 -43.78
CA VAL A 43 64.14 -69.04 -43.42
C VAL A 43 64.45 -70.46 -42.93
N THR A 44 63.63 -70.99 -42.02
CA THR A 44 63.80 -72.34 -41.45
C THR A 44 63.72 -73.43 -42.53
N ASN A 45 62.92 -73.25 -43.57
CA ASN A 45 62.82 -74.20 -44.69
C ASN A 45 64.17 -74.46 -45.39
N ILE A 46 65.07 -73.47 -45.45
CA ILE A 46 66.41 -73.66 -46.03
C ILE A 46 67.24 -74.57 -45.11
N GLN A 47 67.21 -74.31 -43.80
CA GLN A 47 67.94 -75.11 -42.81
C GLN A 47 67.45 -76.56 -42.81
N VAL A 48 66.14 -76.78 -42.80
CA VAL A 48 65.54 -78.13 -42.86
C VAL A 48 65.95 -78.86 -44.15
N ALA A 49 65.96 -78.16 -45.28
CA ALA A 49 66.40 -78.76 -46.55
C ALA A 49 67.90 -79.10 -46.54
N ALA A 50 68.74 -78.26 -45.94
CA ALA A 50 70.17 -78.52 -45.77
C ALA A 50 70.42 -79.72 -44.84
N ASP A 51 69.73 -79.80 -43.71
CA ASP A 51 69.80 -80.91 -42.76
C ASP A 51 69.34 -82.24 -43.40
N ALA A 52 68.27 -82.20 -44.20
CA ALA A 52 67.81 -83.36 -44.95
C ALA A 52 68.85 -83.85 -45.98
N ARG A 53 69.54 -82.93 -46.68
CA ARG A 53 70.62 -83.30 -47.60
C ARG A 53 71.84 -83.86 -46.87
N GLU A 54 72.20 -83.27 -45.73
CA GLU A 54 73.33 -83.72 -44.91
C GLU A 54 73.10 -85.13 -44.34
N THR A 55 71.89 -85.39 -43.83
CA THR A 55 71.52 -86.73 -43.35
C THR A 55 71.56 -87.77 -44.47
N HIS A 56 71.09 -87.41 -45.67
CA HIS A 56 71.19 -88.29 -46.83
C HIS A 56 72.65 -88.57 -47.24
N ARG A 57 73.51 -87.54 -47.29
CA ARG A 57 74.94 -87.69 -47.62
C ARG A 57 75.63 -88.63 -46.63
N ARG A 58 75.37 -88.49 -45.32
CA ARG A 58 75.95 -89.37 -44.28
C ARG A 58 75.54 -90.82 -44.50
N ALA A 59 74.27 -91.08 -44.79
CA ALA A 59 73.79 -92.43 -45.06
C ALA A 59 74.47 -93.05 -46.29
N GLU A 60 74.62 -92.30 -47.38
CA GLU A 60 75.32 -92.75 -48.59
C GLU A 60 76.82 -93.00 -48.33
N GLU A 61 77.48 -92.12 -47.57
CA GLU A 61 78.88 -92.29 -47.21
C GLU A 61 79.12 -93.51 -46.34
N ASP A 62 78.24 -93.78 -45.38
CA ASP A 62 78.38 -94.93 -44.50
C ASP A 62 78.17 -96.25 -45.26
N GLU A 63 77.24 -96.27 -46.23
CA GLU A 63 77.07 -97.42 -47.13
C GLU A 63 78.28 -97.63 -48.04
N LEU A 64 78.83 -96.57 -48.64
CA LEU A 64 80.04 -96.66 -49.47
C LEU A 64 81.26 -97.11 -48.65
N LYS A 65 81.40 -96.63 -47.40
CA LYS A 65 82.46 -97.08 -46.48
C LYS A 65 82.30 -98.58 -46.18
N ARG A 66 81.07 -99.04 -45.92
CA ARG A 66 80.76 -100.45 -45.68
C ARG A 66 81.18 -101.32 -46.87
N GLN A 67 80.78 -100.93 -48.08
CA GLN A 67 81.15 -101.64 -49.31
C GLN A 67 82.66 -101.68 -49.55
N ARG A 68 83.36 -100.57 -49.29
CA ARG A 68 84.83 -100.51 -49.39
C ARG A 68 85.51 -101.46 -48.41
N LEU A 69 85.06 -101.48 -47.16
CA LEU A 69 85.61 -102.39 -46.14
C LEU A 69 85.40 -103.86 -46.51
N GLU A 70 84.21 -104.21 -46.98
CA GLU A 70 83.89 -105.57 -47.41
C GLU A 70 84.75 -106.01 -48.61
N LYS A 71 84.93 -105.14 -49.61
CA LYS A 71 85.85 -105.41 -50.74
C LYS A 71 87.29 -105.62 -50.28
N LEU A 72 87.80 -104.74 -49.41
CA LEU A 72 89.17 -104.86 -48.88
C LEU A 72 89.38 -106.14 -48.06
N GLU A 73 88.38 -106.55 -47.28
CA GLU A 73 88.43 -107.79 -46.51
C GLU A 73 88.43 -109.02 -47.43
N ASN A 74 87.57 -109.04 -48.44
CA ASN A 74 87.50 -110.12 -49.43
C ASN A 74 88.79 -110.22 -50.24
N GLU A 75 89.35 -109.09 -50.66
CA GLU A 75 90.64 -109.06 -51.32
C GLU A 75 91.77 -109.49 -50.38
N SER A 76 91.75 -109.10 -49.11
CA SER A 76 92.76 -109.55 -48.15
C SER A 76 92.73 -111.07 -47.99
N LYS A 77 91.54 -111.67 -47.86
CA LYS A 77 91.35 -113.13 -47.75
C LYS A 77 91.83 -113.86 -49.01
N THR A 78 91.33 -113.45 -50.18
CA THR A 78 91.70 -114.09 -51.46
C THR A 78 93.18 -113.92 -51.79
N ASN A 79 93.78 -112.77 -51.49
CA ASN A 79 95.22 -112.57 -51.66
C ASN A 79 96.04 -113.41 -50.68
N GLN A 80 95.58 -113.57 -49.43
CA GLN A 80 96.22 -114.44 -48.45
C GLN A 80 96.19 -115.89 -48.91
N ASP A 81 95.04 -116.40 -49.37
CA ASP A 81 94.89 -117.76 -49.89
C ASP A 81 95.83 -118.01 -51.09
N LYS A 82 95.86 -117.09 -52.06
CA LYS A 82 96.77 -117.16 -53.22
C LYS A 82 98.25 -117.10 -52.81
N PHE A 83 98.59 -116.27 -51.82
CA PHE A 83 99.94 -116.15 -51.30
C PHE A 83 100.40 -117.43 -50.59
N GLU A 84 99.53 -118.05 -49.79
CA GLU A 84 99.79 -119.34 -49.15
C GLU A 84 99.94 -120.46 -50.18
N GLU A 85 99.11 -120.46 -51.24
CA GLU A 85 99.23 -121.41 -52.35
C GLU A 85 100.57 -121.28 -53.08
N ILE A 86 100.98 -120.05 -53.43
CA ILE A 86 102.30 -119.75 -54.01
C ILE A 86 103.41 -120.24 -53.08
N THR A 87 103.31 -119.90 -51.79
CA THR A 87 104.29 -120.27 -50.75
C THR A 87 104.46 -121.79 -50.65
N SER A 88 103.36 -122.55 -50.68
CA SER A 88 103.39 -124.01 -50.59
C SER A 88 104.09 -124.68 -51.78
N LYS A 89 103.95 -124.13 -53.00
CA LYS A 89 104.54 -124.67 -54.23
C LYS A 89 106.05 -124.45 -54.33
N TRP A 90 106.64 -123.58 -53.51
CA TRP A 90 108.11 -123.49 -53.39
C TRP A 90 108.72 -124.74 -52.75
N GLY A 91 107.98 -125.45 -51.90
CA GLY A 91 108.40 -126.72 -51.32
C GLY A 91 108.60 -127.80 -52.40
N SER A 92 107.62 -127.95 -53.29
CA SER A 92 107.68 -128.92 -54.39
C SER A 92 108.66 -128.52 -55.50
N ALA A 93 108.89 -127.21 -55.71
CA ALA A 93 109.93 -126.74 -56.63
C ALA A 93 111.34 -127.19 -56.20
N ARG A 94 111.61 -127.26 -54.88
CA ARG A 94 112.91 -127.64 -54.33
C ARG A 94 113.26 -129.12 -54.52
N GLU A 95 112.25 -129.98 -54.71
CA GLU A 95 112.41 -131.43 -54.87
C GLU A 95 112.66 -131.86 -56.33
N LYS A 96 112.55 -130.93 -57.29
CA LYS A 96 112.74 -131.24 -58.72
C LYS A 96 114.22 -131.33 -59.11
N THR A 97 114.61 -132.46 -59.67
CA THR A 97 115.98 -132.75 -60.13
C THR A 97 116.20 -132.49 -61.62
N ILE A 98 115.12 -132.39 -62.42
CA ILE A 98 115.18 -132.12 -63.86
C ILE A 98 115.12 -130.59 -64.09
N PRO A 99 116.13 -129.98 -64.75
CA PRO A 99 116.18 -128.53 -64.96
C PRO A 99 115.00 -127.95 -65.76
N GLN A 100 114.44 -128.71 -66.72
CA GLN A 100 113.26 -128.30 -67.50
C GLN A 100 112.01 -128.21 -66.60
N ASP A 101 111.75 -129.24 -65.80
CA ASP A 101 110.62 -129.29 -64.88
C ASP A 101 110.72 -128.22 -63.77
N LEU A 102 111.94 -127.89 -63.36
CA LEU A 102 112.20 -126.79 -62.41
C LEU A 102 111.92 -125.43 -63.06
N TRP A 103 112.39 -125.22 -64.30
CA TRP A 103 112.14 -123.98 -65.04
C TRP A 103 110.65 -123.73 -65.26
N GLU A 104 109.88 -124.76 -65.62
CA GLU A 104 108.42 -124.65 -65.77
C GLU A 104 107.73 -124.21 -64.48
N VAL A 105 108.11 -124.79 -63.33
CA VAL A 105 107.52 -124.41 -62.04
C VAL A 105 107.92 -123.00 -61.62
N LEU A 106 109.18 -122.61 -61.83
CA LEU A 106 109.63 -121.24 -61.53
C LEU A 106 108.92 -120.21 -62.40
N ASN A 107 108.74 -120.50 -63.70
CA ASN A 107 108.00 -119.62 -64.61
C ASN A 107 106.51 -119.52 -64.22
N GLN A 108 105.89 -120.64 -63.83
CA GLN A 108 104.52 -120.63 -63.30
C GLN A 108 104.42 -119.82 -61.99
N GLN A 109 105.37 -119.98 -61.06
CA GLN A 109 105.39 -119.18 -59.81
C GLN A 109 105.59 -117.69 -60.10
N GLN A 110 106.47 -117.33 -61.03
CA GLN A 110 106.66 -115.96 -61.47
C GLN A 110 105.37 -115.37 -62.05
N GLN A 111 104.64 -116.13 -62.86
CA GLN A 111 103.34 -115.72 -63.39
C GLN A 111 102.31 -115.52 -62.27
N GLN A 112 102.23 -116.43 -61.30
CA GLN A 112 101.30 -116.28 -60.16
C GLN A 112 101.62 -115.05 -59.29
N CYS A 113 102.91 -114.78 -59.02
CA CYS A 113 103.33 -113.57 -58.33
C CYS A 113 103.03 -112.29 -59.12
N ALA A 114 103.23 -112.32 -60.45
CA ALA A 114 102.89 -111.20 -61.32
C ALA A 114 101.38 -110.92 -61.30
N LEU A 115 100.54 -111.96 -61.38
CA LEU A 115 99.08 -111.84 -61.28
C LEU A 115 98.65 -111.24 -59.94
N LEU A 116 99.25 -111.67 -58.81
CA LEU A 116 98.97 -111.11 -57.49
C LEU A 116 99.31 -109.61 -57.41
N ILE A 117 100.46 -109.21 -57.97
CA ILE A 117 100.89 -107.80 -58.03
C ILE A 117 99.95 -106.98 -58.92
N GLU A 118 99.54 -107.53 -60.07
CA GLU A 118 98.57 -106.89 -60.96
C GLU A 118 97.22 -106.67 -60.27
N GLU A 119 96.71 -107.65 -59.51
CA GLU A 119 95.49 -107.52 -58.72
C GLU A 119 95.62 -106.42 -57.65
N LYS A 120 96.75 -106.37 -56.92
CA LYS A 120 97.00 -105.28 -55.96
C LYS A 120 97.10 -103.91 -56.64
N ASN A 121 97.75 -103.82 -57.79
CA ASN A 121 97.85 -102.58 -58.56
C ASN A 121 96.49 -102.12 -59.10
N LYS A 122 95.60 -103.06 -59.47
CA LYS A 122 94.21 -102.77 -59.84
C LYS A 122 93.44 -102.18 -58.66
N LEU A 123 93.49 -102.82 -57.48
CA LEU A 123 92.87 -102.28 -56.27
C LEU A 123 93.41 -100.88 -55.93
N ILE A 124 94.73 -100.67 -55.99
CA ILE A 124 95.34 -99.36 -55.73
C ILE A 124 94.78 -98.31 -56.71
N SER A 125 94.64 -98.66 -57.99
CA SER A 125 94.09 -97.75 -59.00
C SER A 125 92.62 -97.42 -58.75
N GLU A 126 91.82 -98.41 -58.34
CA GLU A 126 90.41 -98.22 -57.96
C GLU A 126 90.29 -97.30 -56.73
N LEU A 127 91.09 -97.53 -55.68
CA LEU A 127 91.11 -96.70 -54.48
C LEU A 127 91.57 -95.26 -54.79
N GLN A 128 92.55 -95.08 -55.68
CA GLN A 128 92.97 -93.75 -56.13
C GLN A 128 91.87 -93.04 -56.93
N GLN A 129 91.11 -93.77 -57.74
CA GLN A 129 89.96 -93.21 -58.46
C GLN A 129 88.81 -92.87 -57.51
N GLU A 130 88.54 -93.71 -56.52
CA GLU A 130 87.58 -93.42 -55.45
C GLU A 130 87.99 -92.18 -54.66
N LEU A 131 89.29 -92.00 -54.35
CA LEU A 131 89.80 -90.81 -53.68
C LEU A 131 89.55 -89.54 -54.51
N LYS A 132 89.92 -89.56 -55.80
CA LYS A 132 89.66 -88.44 -56.73
C LYS A 132 88.18 -88.10 -56.83
N SER A 133 87.32 -89.11 -56.94
CA SER A 133 85.87 -88.88 -57.02
C SER A 133 85.30 -88.31 -55.71
N LYS A 134 85.88 -88.66 -54.56
CA LYS A 134 85.56 -88.06 -53.26
C LYS A 134 86.03 -86.61 -53.14
N ASP A 135 87.22 -86.28 -53.64
CA ASP A 135 87.69 -84.89 -53.70
C ASP A 135 86.76 -84.02 -54.58
N ASP A 136 86.35 -84.54 -55.74
CA ASP A 136 85.39 -83.87 -56.63
C ASP A 136 84.00 -83.70 -55.97
N GLN A 137 83.54 -84.70 -55.21
CA GLN A 137 82.31 -84.62 -54.42
C GLN A 137 82.43 -83.54 -53.34
N TYR A 138 83.54 -83.49 -52.61
CA TYR A 138 83.79 -82.51 -51.56
C TYR A 138 83.75 -81.07 -52.09
N VAL A 139 84.38 -80.81 -53.23
CA VAL A 139 84.33 -79.48 -53.88
C VAL A 139 82.91 -79.11 -54.31
N LYS A 140 82.12 -80.07 -54.82
CA LYS A 140 80.71 -79.85 -55.17
C LYS A 140 79.86 -79.54 -53.95
N ASP A 141 80.08 -80.24 -52.85
CA ASP A 141 79.33 -80.02 -51.61
C ASP A 141 79.69 -78.69 -50.96
N LEU A 142 80.97 -78.29 -50.96
CA LEU A 142 81.37 -76.95 -50.54
C LEU A 142 80.68 -75.84 -51.36
N LYS A 143 80.58 -76.01 -52.67
CA LYS A 143 79.86 -75.06 -53.53
C LYS A 143 78.38 -74.99 -53.17
N LYS A 144 77.72 -76.15 -53.03
CA LYS A 144 76.31 -76.20 -52.61
C LYS A 144 76.09 -75.56 -51.25
N GLN A 145 76.96 -75.81 -50.28
CA GLN A 145 76.90 -75.18 -48.96
C GLN A 145 77.05 -73.67 -49.04
N ALA A 146 77.97 -73.16 -49.88
CA ALA A 146 78.12 -71.73 -50.11
C ALA A 146 76.86 -71.12 -50.77
N ASP A 147 76.26 -71.81 -51.74
CA ASP A 147 75.02 -71.40 -52.38
C ASP A 147 73.85 -71.39 -51.39
N ASP A 148 73.75 -72.41 -50.53
CA ASP A 148 72.73 -72.50 -49.46
C ASP A 148 72.87 -71.38 -48.43
N ILE A 149 74.10 -71.04 -48.02
CA ILE A 149 74.38 -69.93 -47.12
C ILE A 149 74.01 -68.60 -47.78
N SER A 150 74.36 -68.41 -49.06
CA SER A 150 74.02 -67.20 -49.80
C SER A 150 72.50 -67.03 -49.91
N LEU A 151 71.78 -68.10 -50.25
CA LEU A 151 70.32 -68.11 -50.29
C LEU A 151 69.69 -67.82 -48.91
N LEU A 152 70.28 -68.36 -47.83
CA LEU A 152 69.82 -68.09 -46.48
C LEU A 152 69.96 -66.60 -46.13
N LEU A 153 71.11 -66.01 -46.44
CA LEU A 153 71.36 -64.58 -46.23
C LEU A 153 70.39 -63.71 -47.02
N ASP A 154 70.19 -64.02 -48.31
CA ASP A 154 69.26 -63.28 -49.18
C ASP A 154 67.83 -63.33 -48.63
N ARG A 155 67.35 -64.50 -48.21
CA ARG A 155 66.02 -64.63 -47.60
C ARG A 155 65.92 -63.90 -46.28
N MET A 156 66.93 -63.99 -45.41
CA MET A 156 66.93 -63.27 -44.15
C MET A 156 66.91 -61.75 -44.37
N GLU A 157 67.68 -61.23 -45.32
CA GLU A 157 67.70 -59.81 -45.64
C GLU A 157 66.35 -59.35 -46.22
N GLU A 158 65.76 -60.13 -47.13
CA GLU A 158 64.43 -59.85 -47.67
C GLU A 158 63.36 -59.88 -46.58
N GLN A 159 63.40 -60.85 -45.66
CA GLN A 159 62.50 -60.91 -44.51
C GLN A 159 62.64 -59.67 -43.61
N ILE A 160 63.87 -59.25 -43.29
CA ILE A 160 64.10 -58.04 -42.48
C ILE A 160 63.56 -56.80 -43.20
N LYS A 161 63.83 -56.65 -44.51
CA LYS A 161 63.31 -55.52 -45.31
C LYS A 161 61.78 -55.50 -45.33
N ASN A 162 61.15 -56.66 -45.54
CA ASN A 162 59.69 -56.79 -45.56
C ASN A 162 59.09 -56.48 -44.20
N LEU A 163 59.67 -57.02 -43.13
CA LEU A 163 59.26 -56.81 -41.76
C LEU A 163 59.37 -55.32 -41.37
N MET A 164 60.48 -54.66 -41.68
CA MET A 164 60.64 -53.22 -41.45
C MET A 164 59.61 -52.38 -42.22
N LYS A 165 59.34 -52.73 -43.49
CA LYS A 165 58.37 -52.03 -44.33
C LYS A 165 56.95 -52.17 -43.78
N THR A 166 56.56 -53.36 -43.34
CA THR A 166 55.25 -53.60 -42.76
C THR A 166 55.12 -52.95 -41.40
N TYR A 167 56.09 -53.07 -40.49
CA TYR A 167 56.07 -52.36 -39.20
C TYR A 167 55.85 -50.86 -39.38
N ARG A 168 56.58 -50.20 -40.31
CA ARG A 168 56.37 -48.78 -40.60
C ARG A 168 54.95 -48.49 -41.10
N ARG A 169 54.43 -49.33 -42.01
CA ARG A 169 53.08 -49.18 -42.54
C ARG A 169 52.01 -49.35 -41.47
N GLU A 170 52.13 -50.38 -40.64
CA GLU A 170 51.18 -50.65 -39.54
C GLU A 170 51.23 -49.53 -38.50
N LEU A 171 52.41 -49.00 -38.17
CA LEU A 171 52.57 -47.86 -37.28
C LEU A 171 51.88 -46.60 -37.83
N THR A 172 52.08 -46.28 -39.12
CA THR A 172 51.36 -45.17 -39.78
C THR A 172 49.83 -45.38 -39.81
N GLN A 173 49.36 -46.62 -39.91
CA GLN A 173 47.91 -46.91 -39.85
C GLN A 173 47.36 -46.69 -38.43
N ILE A 174 48.09 -47.11 -37.40
CA ILE A 174 47.74 -46.86 -35.99
C ILE A 174 47.68 -45.35 -35.72
N GLU A 175 48.71 -44.60 -36.13
CA GLU A 175 48.74 -43.14 -35.99
C GLU A 175 47.53 -42.47 -36.67
N LYS A 176 47.22 -42.87 -37.91
CA LYS A 176 46.03 -42.36 -38.62
C LYS A 176 44.73 -42.67 -37.90
N ALA A 177 44.60 -43.85 -37.28
CA ALA A 177 43.42 -44.20 -36.50
C ALA A 177 43.27 -43.30 -35.26
N PHE A 178 44.37 -43.06 -34.52
CA PHE A 178 44.37 -42.12 -33.40
C PHE A 178 44.06 -40.68 -33.82
N GLU A 179 44.63 -40.22 -34.93
CA GLU A 179 44.33 -38.89 -35.45
C GLU A 179 42.85 -38.72 -35.81
N LEU A 180 42.24 -39.73 -36.44
CA LEU A 180 40.83 -39.71 -36.79
C LEU A 180 39.95 -39.68 -35.54
N GLU A 181 40.21 -40.54 -34.55
CA GLU A 181 39.47 -40.52 -33.27
C GLU A 181 39.59 -39.16 -32.58
N ARG A 182 40.80 -38.59 -32.53
CA ARG A 182 41.02 -37.26 -31.95
C ARG A 182 40.22 -36.19 -32.69
N ARG A 183 40.20 -36.22 -34.03
CA ARG A 183 39.41 -35.28 -34.83
C ARG A 183 37.91 -35.44 -34.58
N GLU A 184 37.42 -36.67 -34.50
CA GLU A 184 36.02 -36.98 -34.19
C GLU A 184 35.63 -36.47 -32.80
N LEU A 185 36.45 -36.73 -31.77
CA LEU A 185 36.28 -36.21 -30.41
C LEU A 185 36.27 -34.68 -30.37
N LEU A 186 37.23 -34.02 -31.02
CA LEU A 186 37.26 -32.56 -31.08
C LEU A 186 36.03 -31.99 -31.79
N SER A 187 35.59 -32.62 -32.87
CA SER A 187 34.41 -32.18 -33.62
C SER A 187 33.11 -32.35 -32.81
N SER A 188 32.98 -33.44 -32.05
CA SER A 188 31.80 -33.69 -31.23
C SER A 188 31.75 -32.73 -30.04
N ASN A 189 32.89 -32.49 -29.38
CA ASN A 189 32.99 -31.50 -28.31
C ASN A 189 32.71 -30.08 -28.81
N LYS A 190 33.24 -29.70 -29.99
CA LYS A 190 32.94 -28.41 -30.61
C LYS A 190 31.45 -28.25 -30.88
N LYS A 191 30.79 -29.26 -31.45
CA LYS A 191 29.34 -29.24 -31.69
C LYS A 191 28.55 -29.10 -30.38
N LYS A 192 28.90 -29.86 -29.33
CA LYS A 192 28.26 -29.74 -28.02
C LYS A 192 28.40 -28.33 -27.45
N TRP A 193 29.60 -27.74 -27.56
CA TRP A 193 29.86 -26.38 -27.11
C TRP A 193 29.06 -25.35 -27.91
N GLU A 194 29.03 -25.46 -29.24
CA GLU A 194 28.24 -24.59 -30.11
C GLU A 194 26.74 -24.67 -29.79
N GLN A 195 26.21 -25.88 -29.55
CA GLN A 195 24.82 -26.08 -29.13
C GLN A 195 24.53 -25.45 -27.77
N ALA A 196 25.40 -25.63 -26.78
CA ALA A 196 25.25 -25.01 -25.47
C ALA A 196 25.30 -23.48 -25.55
N MET A 197 26.20 -22.93 -26.37
CA MET A 197 26.30 -21.50 -26.60
C MET A 197 25.05 -20.94 -27.30
N GLN A 198 24.52 -21.66 -28.30
CA GLN A 198 23.26 -21.28 -28.96
C GLN A 198 22.08 -21.30 -27.97
N ALA A 199 21.98 -22.33 -27.13
CA ALA A 199 20.95 -22.42 -26.11
C ALA A 199 21.05 -21.27 -25.09
N HIS A 200 22.26 -20.94 -24.65
CA HIS A 200 22.52 -19.80 -23.76
C HIS A 200 22.07 -18.49 -24.40
N ASN A 201 22.49 -18.21 -25.64
CA ASN A 201 22.10 -16.99 -26.35
C ASN A 201 20.58 -16.90 -26.57
N ALA A 202 19.92 -18.02 -26.87
CA ALA A 202 18.46 -18.07 -27.00
C ALA A 202 17.77 -17.73 -25.68
N GLN A 203 18.27 -18.26 -24.56
CA GLN A 203 17.76 -17.95 -23.22
C GLN A 203 18.00 -16.48 -22.85
N GLU A 204 19.16 -15.91 -23.17
CA GLU A 204 19.43 -14.48 -22.97
C GLU A 204 18.48 -13.61 -23.79
N LEU A 205 18.23 -13.96 -25.05
CA LEU A 205 17.29 -13.25 -25.90
C LEU A 205 15.86 -13.32 -25.34
N GLU A 206 15.42 -14.48 -24.86
CA GLU A 206 14.13 -14.63 -24.20
C GLU A 206 14.03 -13.77 -22.92
N ASN A 207 15.09 -13.74 -22.12
CA ASN A 207 15.18 -12.88 -20.93
C ASN A 207 15.09 -11.38 -21.30
N LEU A 208 15.69 -10.96 -22.41
CA LEU A 208 15.58 -9.59 -22.90
C LEU A 208 14.16 -9.27 -23.39
N VAL A 209 13.55 -10.17 -24.17
CA VAL A 209 12.17 -10.01 -24.67
C VAL A 209 11.18 -9.93 -23.51
N THR A 210 11.33 -10.78 -22.49
CA THR A 210 10.45 -10.74 -21.31
C THR A 210 10.64 -9.45 -20.49
N ARG A 211 11.87 -8.93 -20.38
CA ARG A 211 12.11 -7.61 -19.77
C ARG A 211 11.47 -6.49 -20.57
N MET A 212 11.61 -6.48 -21.89
CA MET A 212 10.96 -5.48 -22.76
C MET A 212 9.44 -5.48 -22.59
N LYS A 213 8.81 -6.67 -22.62
CA LYS A 213 7.36 -6.79 -22.40
C LYS A 213 6.92 -6.21 -21.05
N LYS A 214 7.68 -6.47 -19.97
CA LYS A 214 7.39 -5.88 -18.65
C LYS A 214 7.50 -4.35 -18.66
N VAL A 215 8.49 -3.80 -19.36
CA VAL A 215 8.61 -2.35 -19.52
C VAL A 215 7.41 -1.77 -20.27
N GLU A 216 7.01 -2.39 -21.38
CA GLU A 216 5.81 -1.98 -22.13
C GLU A 216 4.53 -2.07 -21.29
N GLU A 217 4.41 -3.08 -20.43
CA GLU A 217 3.30 -3.22 -19.47
C GLU A 217 3.31 -2.08 -18.44
N TYR A 218 4.46 -1.73 -17.88
CA TYR A 218 4.58 -0.61 -16.93
C TYR A 218 4.30 0.73 -17.59
N GLU A 219 4.75 0.95 -18.83
CA GLU A 219 4.42 2.16 -19.60
C GLU A 219 2.90 2.30 -19.79
N LYS A 220 2.22 1.21 -20.18
CA LYS A 220 0.75 1.20 -20.29
C LYS A 220 0.07 1.52 -18.97
N GLN A 221 0.57 0.97 -17.85
CA GLN A 221 0.03 1.26 -16.53
C GLN A 221 0.23 2.74 -16.14
N LEU A 222 1.40 3.30 -16.42
CA LEU A 222 1.68 4.72 -16.17
C LEU A 222 0.77 5.63 -17.01
N ASP A 223 0.54 5.30 -18.27
CA ASP A 223 -0.36 6.07 -19.12
C ASP A 223 -1.82 5.96 -18.66
N GLN A 224 -2.26 4.78 -18.20
CA GLN A 224 -3.58 4.62 -17.58
C GLN A 224 -3.73 5.48 -16.33
N LEU A 225 -2.73 5.48 -15.44
CA LEU A 225 -2.73 6.32 -14.24
C LEU A 225 -2.75 7.81 -14.59
N ARG A 226 -1.97 8.25 -15.58
CA ARG A 226 -1.99 9.65 -16.05
C ARG A 226 -3.37 10.06 -16.54
N VAL A 227 -4.06 9.18 -17.28
CA VAL A 227 -5.44 9.44 -17.73
C VAL A 227 -6.39 9.52 -16.54
N GLN A 228 -6.32 8.57 -15.60
CA GLN A 228 -7.14 8.58 -14.38
C GLN A 228 -6.92 9.85 -13.56
N ASP A 229 -5.68 10.22 -13.27
CA ASP A 229 -5.34 11.45 -12.55
C ASP A 229 -5.88 12.69 -13.27
N SER A 230 -5.84 12.71 -14.62
CA SER A 230 -6.37 13.82 -15.40
C SER A 230 -7.90 13.90 -15.36
N GLU A 231 -8.59 12.76 -15.35
CA GLU A 231 -10.04 12.65 -15.22
C GLU A 231 -10.47 13.07 -13.81
N GLU A 232 -9.79 12.61 -12.77
CA GLU A 232 -10.01 12.99 -11.37
C GLU A 232 -9.80 14.49 -11.17
N TYR A 233 -8.69 15.04 -11.69
CA TYR A 233 -8.45 16.48 -11.66
C TYR A 233 -9.56 17.26 -12.36
N THR A 234 -9.99 16.80 -13.53
CA THR A 234 -11.08 17.43 -14.28
C THR A 234 -12.40 17.35 -13.52
N ALA A 235 -12.71 16.23 -12.88
CA ALA A 235 -13.90 16.06 -12.06
C ALA A 235 -13.90 17.01 -10.86
N ILE A 236 -12.79 17.09 -10.11
CA ILE A 236 -12.63 18.01 -8.98
C ILE A 236 -12.72 19.46 -9.46
N LYS A 237 -12.09 19.79 -10.59
CA LYS A 237 -12.17 21.12 -11.18
C LYS A 237 -13.61 21.50 -11.50
N ILE A 238 -14.37 20.61 -12.16
CA ILE A 238 -15.79 20.84 -12.45
C ILE A 238 -16.57 21.05 -11.14
N GLN A 239 -16.36 20.22 -10.12
CA GLN A 239 -17.04 20.37 -8.82
C GLN A 239 -16.76 21.74 -8.19
N LEU A 240 -15.49 22.15 -8.12
CA LEU A 240 -15.11 23.45 -7.57
C LEU A 240 -15.68 24.61 -8.39
N GLU A 241 -15.66 24.52 -9.72
CA GLU A 241 -16.28 25.52 -10.60
C GLU A 241 -17.80 25.60 -10.38
N THR A 242 -18.49 24.47 -10.17
CA THR A 242 -19.92 24.46 -9.84
C THR A 242 -20.21 25.06 -8.46
N ASP A 243 -19.38 24.77 -7.45
CA ASP A 243 -19.53 25.34 -6.11
C ASP A 243 -19.34 26.86 -6.14
N VAL A 244 -18.35 27.34 -6.89
CA VAL A 244 -18.14 28.78 -7.11
C VAL A 244 -19.37 29.41 -7.76
N GLN A 245 -19.93 28.79 -8.80
CA GLN A 245 -21.16 29.28 -9.45
C GLN A 245 -22.35 29.36 -8.49
N ILE A 246 -22.53 28.33 -7.64
CA ILE A 246 -23.60 28.31 -6.62
C ILE A 246 -23.41 29.43 -5.60
N LEU A 247 -22.19 29.61 -5.10
CA LEU A 247 -21.86 30.66 -4.13
C LEU A 247 -22.05 32.07 -4.74
N GLU A 248 -21.66 32.26 -6.00
CA GLU A 248 -21.92 33.50 -6.73
C GLU A 248 -23.42 33.78 -6.86
N GLN A 249 -24.21 32.76 -7.18
CA GLN A 249 -25.67 32.88 -7.26
C GLN A 249 -26.28 33.23 -5.89
N GLN A 250 -25.86 32.57 -4.81
CA GLN A 250 -26.29 32.87 -3.45
C GLN A 250 -25.90 34.30 -3.04
N LEU A 251 -24.70 34.76 -3.39
CA LEU A 251 -24.26 36.11 -3.14
C LEU A 251 -25.12 37.14 -3.88
N GLN A 252 -25.45 36.88 -5.15
CA GLN A 252 -26.35 37.74 -5.92
C GLN A 252 -27.75 37.79 -5.31
N GLN A 253 -28.31 36.64 -4.90
CA GLN A 253 -29.59 36.58 -4.18
C GLN A 253 -29.54 37.38 -2.88
N MET A 254 -28.48 37.22 -2.09
CA MET A 254 -28.30 37.94 -0.84
C MET A 254 -28.17 39.45 -1.08
N LYS A 255 -27.42 39.88 -2.10
CA LYS A 255 -27.34 41.29 -2.52
C LYS A 255 -28.72 41.86 -2.87
N ALA A 256 -29.54 41.12 -3.63
CA ALA A 256 -30.90 41.54 -3.96
C ALA A 256 -31.79 41.66 -2.71
N ILE A 257 -31.70 40.71 -1.77
CA ILE A 257 -32.42 40.77 -0.49
C ILE A 257 -31.97 41.98 0.34
N TYR A 258 -30.67 42.25 0.41
CA TYR A 258 -30.15 43.42 1.12
C TYR A 258 -30.60 44.74 0.49
N GLN A 259 -30.58 44.85 -0.83
CA GLN A 259 -31.12 46.03 -1.53
C GLN A 259 -32.60 46.23 -1.20
N LEU A 260 -33.41 45.16 -1.27
CA LEU A 260 -34.82 45.24 -0.89
C LEU A 260 -35.02 45.66 0.57
N ASN A 261 -34.21 45.13 1.49
CA ASN A 261 -34.27 45.51 2.90
C ASN A 261 -33.81 46.94 3.13
N GLN A 262 -32.81 47.42 2.40
CA GLN A 262 -32.37 48.81 2.42
C GLN A 262 -33.51 49.72 1.96
N GLU A 263 -34.17 49.43 0.85
CA GLU A 263 -35.35 50.17 0.38
C GLU A 263 -36.49 50.16 1.42
N LYS A 264 -36.76 49.01 2.06
CA LYS A 264 -37.74 48.92 3.17
C LYS A 264 -37.35 49.80 4.35
N LEU A 265 -36.07 49.83 4.72
CA LEU A 265 -35.57 50.64 5.82
C LEU A 265 -35.66 52.14 5.49
N GLU A 266 -35.30 52.52 4.27
CA GLU A 266 -35.43 53.87 3.72
C GLU A 266 -36.89 54.34 3.76
N TYR A 267 -37.82 53.47 3.34
CA TYR A 267 -39.25 53.72 3.43
C TYR A 267 -39.71 53.92 4.88
N ASN A 268 -39.34 53.00 5.78
CA ASN A 268 -39.67 53.12 7.22
C ASN A 268 -39.11 54.40 7.82
N PHE A 269 -37.88 54.78 7.47
CA PHE A 269 -37.25 56.02 7.90
C PHE A 269 -38.02 57.24 7.39
N GLN A 270 -38.43 57.26 6.12
CA GLN A 270 -39.26 58.34 5.58
C GLN A 270 -40.61 58.45 6.31
N VAL A 271 -41.25 57.32 6.63
CA VAL A 271 -42.50 57.30 7.40
C VAL A 271 -42.28 57.88 8.81
N LEU A 272 -41.21 57.45 9.50
CA LEU A 272 -40.87 57.98 10.83
C LEU A 272 -40.55 59.47 10.77
N LYS A 273 -39.79 59.92 9.76
CA LYS A 273 -39.47 61.32 9.54
C LYS A 273 -40.73 62.17 9.33
N LYS A 274 -41.68 61.69 8.50
CA LYS A 274 -42.98 62.36 8.34
C LYS A 274 -43.76 62.41 9.66
N ARG A 275 -43.75 61.31 10.43
CA ARG A 275 -44.37 61.28 11.78
C ARG A 275 -43.73 62.28 12.74
N ASP A 276 -42.42 62.43 12.70
CA ASP A 276 -41.71 63.41 13.52
C ASP A 276 -42.00 64.83 13.08
N GLU A 277 -42.05 65.10 11.78
CA GLU A 277 -42.50 66.39 11.24
C GLU A 277 -43.93 66.72 11.70
N GLU A 278 -44.86 65.75 11.59
CA GLU A 278 -46.23 65.87 12.10
C GLU A 278 -46.27 66.10 13.62
N ASN A 279 -45.51 65.32 14.40
CA ASN A 279 -45.40 65.51 15.85
C ASN A 279 -44.80 66.87 16.20
N THR A 280 -43.86 67.38 15.41
CA THR A 280 -43.26 68.71 15.58
C THR A 280 -44.31 69.79 15.30
N ILE A 281 -45.13 69.62 14.27
CA ILE A 281 -46.28 70.48 13.98
C ILE A 281 -47.29 70.44 15.13
N ILE A 282 -47.68 69.26 15.62
CA ILE A 282 -48.60 69.08 16.76
C ILE A 282 -48.03 69.74 18.02
N LYS A 283 -46.76 69.49 18.35
CA LYS A 283 -46.07 70.16 19.46
C LYS A 283 -46.09 71.68 19.30
N SER A 284 -45.85 72.19 18.10
CA SER A 284 -45.91 73.65 17.83
C SER A 284 -47.33 74.21 17.99
N GLN A 285 -48.37 73.46 17.58
CA GLN A 285 -49.77 73.84 17.73
C GLN A 285 -50.21 73.80 19.20
N GLN A 286 -49.81 72.78 19.96
CA GLN A 286 -50.04 72.69 21.40
C GLN A 286 -49.32 73.81 22.15
N LYS A 287 -48.08 74.15 21.75
CA LYS A 287 -47.33 75.30 22.30
C LYS A 287 -48.01 76.64 21.99
N ARG A 288 -48.60 76.80 20.80
CA ARG A 288 -49.45 77.97 20.47
C ARG A 288 -50.73 78.03 21.30
N LYS A 289 -51.41 76.89 21.52
CA LYS A 289 -52.58 76.81 22.41
C LYS A 289 -52.23 77.15 23.86
N LEU A 290 -51.11 76.64 24.37
CA LEU A 290 -50.59 76.95 25.72
C LEU A 290 -50.34 78.46 25.90
N ASN A 291 -49.65 79.09 24.95
CA ASN A 291 -49.39 80.53 24.99
C ASN A 291 -50.67 81.37 24.90
N ARG A 292 -51.71 80.91 24.18
CA ARG A 292 -53.01 81.58 24.07
C ARG A 292 -53.81 81.51 25.38
N THR A 293 -53.71 80.42 26.13
CA THR A 293 -54.28 80.29 27.47
C THR A 293 -53.49 81.12 28.50
N LEU A 294 -52.16 81.21 28.35
CA LEU A 294 -51.29 82.02 29.22
C LEU A 294 -51.54 83.53 29.07
N LEU A 295 -51.92 84.01 27.87
CA LEU A 295 -52.25 85.41 27.60
C LEU A 295 -53.65 85.84 28.08
N CYS A 296 -54.54 84.89 28.39
CA CYS A 296 -55.89 85.15 28.93
C CYS A 296 -55.93 85.21 30.47
N SER A 297 -54.89 84.72 31.14
CA SER A 297 -54.77 84.67 32.61
C SER A 297 -54.48 86.04 33.29
N PRO A 298 -53.68 86.98 32.71
CA PRO A 298 -53.40 88.28 33.32
C PRO A 298 -54.59 89.27 33.29
N GLY A 299 -55.49 89.12 32.31
CA GLY A 299 -56.71 89.94 32.21
C GLY A 299 -57.74 89.58 33.27
N CYS A 300 -57.99 88.28 33.49
CA CYS A 300 -58.91 87.81 34.53
C CYS A 300 -58.41 88.09 35.95
N THR A 301 -57.09 88.04 36.19
CA THR A 301 -56.51 88.37 37.51
C THR A 301 -56.54 89.86 37.83
N THR A 302 -56.40 90.73 36.82
CA THR A 302 -56.50 92.20 37.00
C THR A 302 -57.94 92.70 37.17
N CYS A 303 -58.92 92.03 36.55
CA CYS A 303 -60.35 92.31 36.75
C CYS A 303 -60.86 91.88 38.13
N LEU A 304 -60.44 90.71 38.63
CA LEU A 304 -60.77 90.24 39.98
C LEU A 304 -60.14 91.12 41.08
N ALA A 305 -58.90 91.58 40.90
CA ALA A 305 -58.23 92.44 41.89
C ALA A 305 -58.87 93.84 42.05
N LYS A 306 -59.40 94.42 40.96
CA LYS A 306 -60.15 95.70 41.02
C LYS A 306 -61.49 95.54 41.74
N GLN A 307 -62.20 94.44 41.48
CA GLN A 307 -63.49 94.15 42.09
C GLN A 307 -63.38 93.84 43.60
N ILE A 308 -62.30 93.15 44.03
CA ILE A 308 -62.02 92.86 45.44
C ILE A 308 -61.69 94.14 46.23
N LYS A 309 -60.91 95.08 45.66
CA LYS A 309 -60.65 96.38 46.30
C LYS A 309 -61.92 97.21 46.50
N GLN A 310 -62.78 97.27 45.48
CA GLN A 310 -64.05 98.00 45.53
C GLN A 310 -64.99 97.42 46.60
N PHE A 311 -65.12 96.08 46.68
CA PHE A 311 -65.92 95.44 47.72
C PHE A 311 -65.33 95.54 49.13
N GLN A 312 -64.02 95.72 49.30
CA GLN A 312 -63.40 95.97 50.61
C GLN A 312 -63.65 97.40 51.11
N GLU A 313 -63.54 98.39 50.23
CA GLU A 313 -63.84 99.79 50.54
C GLU A 313 -65.33 99.98 50.88
N ASP A 314 -66.23 99.38 50.08
CA ASP A 314 -67.69 99.42 50.33
C ASP A 314 -68.08 98.71 51.64
N ASN A 315 -67.45 97.56 51.96
CA ASN A 315 -67.69 96.87 53.23
C ASN A 315 -67.20 97.68 54.44
N GLN A 316 -66.08 98.40 54.33
CA GLN A 316 -65.60 99.23 55.44
C GLN A 316 -66.53 100.41 55.71
N THR A 317 -67.05 101.07 54.67
CA THR A 317 -68.04 102.15 54.81
C THR A 317 -69.38 101.62 55.35
N LEU A 318 -69.90 100.53 54.80
CA LEU A 318 -71.16 99.94 55.26
C LEU A 318 -71.09 99.41 56.69
N THR A 319 -69.94 98.88 57.13
CA THR A 319 -69.74 98.42 58.51
C THR A 319 -69.64 99.60 59.49
N ALA A 320 -69.05 100.72 59.08
CA ALA A 320 -69.01 101.95 59.89
C ALA A 320 -70.42 102.57 60.03
N ASP A 321 -71.19 102.62 58.95
CA ASP A 321 -72.57 103.11 58.96
C ASP A 321 -73.51 102.19 59.74
N TYR A 322 -73.33 100.86 59.63
CA TYR A 322 -74.10 99.89 60.42
C TYR A 322 -73.84 100.03 61.93
N LYS A 323 -72.57 100.20 62.36
CA LYS A 323 -72.25 100.44 63.77
C LYS A 323 -72.89 101.75 64.28
N ARG A 324 -72.81 102.83 63.51
CA ARG A 324 -73.44 104.12 63.83
C ARG A 324 -74.96 104.00 63.99
N ILE A 325 -75.64 103.30 63.07
CA ILE A 325 -77.09 103.10 63.11
C ILE A 325 -77.50 102.22 64.30
N VAL A 326 -76.72 101.19 64.65
CA VAL A 326 -76.98 100.32 65.81
C VAL A 326 -76.82 101.08 67.13
N GLU A 327 -75.83 101.97 67.25
CA GLU A 327 -75.69 102.88 68.41
C GLU A 327 -76.91 103.82 68.52
N GLN A 328 -77.32 104.46 67.41
CA GLN A 328 -78.50 105.34 67.35
C GLN A 328 -79.79 104.58 67.68
N TYR A 329 -79.93 103.32 67.25
CA TYR A 329 -81.10 102.48 67.56
C TYR A 329 -81.16 102.08 69.04
N LYS A 330 -80.02 101.80 69.68
CA LYS A 330 -79.97 101.51 71.13
C LYS A 330 -80.37 102.72 71.98
N ASP A 331 -79.98 103.93 71.57
CA ASP A 331 -80.37 105.16 72.26
C ASP A 331 -81.84 105.53 72.01
N LEU A 332 -82.37 105.26 70.80
CA LEU A 332 -83.80 105.37 70.51
C LEU A 332 -84.63 104.40 71.38
N GLN A 333 -84.17 103.16 71.56
CA GLN A 333 -84.89 102.17 72.37
C GLN A 333 -84.89 102.54 73.88
N ARG A 334 -83.84 103.19 74.37
CA ARG A 334 -83.79 103.73 75.75
C ARG A 334 -84.74 104.91 75.94
N THR A 335 -84.79 105.84 74.98
CA THR A 335 -85.71 106.99 75.03
C THR A 335 -87.16 106.54 74.90
N MET A 336 -87.49 105.57 74.04
CA MET A 336 -88.84 105.01 73.90
C MET A 336 -89.38 104.39 75.21
N ARG A 337 -88.54 103.66 75.96
CA ARG A 337 -88.94 103.13 77.28
C ARG A 337 -89.15 104.23 78.30
N HIS A 338 -88.36 105.31 78.23
CA HIS A 338 -88.51 106.44 79.13
C HIS A 338 -89.80 107.22 78.85
N PHE A 339 -90.15 107.42 77.58
CA PHE A 339 -91.41 108.04 77.16
C PHE A 339 -92.63 107.19 77.51
N ALA A 340 -92.59 105.87 77.32
CA ALA A 340 -93.73 105.00 77.69
C ALA A 340 -94.10 105.08 79.18
N VAL A 341 -93.12 105.27 80.07
CA VAL A 341 -93.36 105.47 81.51
C VAL A 341 -93.97 106.85 81.79
N ILE A 342 -93.46 107.90 81.14
CA ILE A 342 -93.96 109.27 81.31
C ILE A 342 -95.37 109.43 80.73
N ASP A 343 -95.63 108.84 79.58
CA ASP A 343 -96.94 108.89 78.92
C ASP A 343 -98.00 108.12 79.73
N ALA A 344 -97.64 106.99 80.35
CA ALA A 344 -98.55 106.29 81.26
C ALA A 344 -98.92 107.13 82.50
N GLN A 345 -97.97 107.90 83.04
CA GLN A 345 -98.23 108.82 84.16
C GLN A 345 -99.13 109.99 83.73
N LYS A 346 -98.82 110.64 82.60
CA LYS A 346 -99.66 111.72 82.05
C LYS A 346 -101.06 111.25 81.71
N PHE A 347 -101.20 110.05 81.12
CA PHE A 347 -102.50 109.48 80.79
C PHE A 347 -103.34 109.26 82.05
N LEU A 348 -102.73 108.78 83.14
CA LEU A 348 -103.44 108.57 84.41
C LEU A 348 -103.89 109.90 85.03
N GLU A 349 -103.05 110.94 85.01
CA GLU A 349 -103.42 112.27 85.50
C GLU A 349 -104.57 112.89 84.71
N ILE A 350 -104.53 112.78 83.38
CA ILE A 350 -105.61 113.28 82.49
C ILE A 350 -106.89 112.46 82.68
N TRP A 351 -106.79 111.14 82.87
CA TRP A 351 -107.93 110.28 83.12
C TRP A 351 -108.68 110.69 84.39
N LEU A 352 -107.94 110.90 85.49
CA LEU A 352 -108.52 111.32 86.77
C LEU A 352 -109.23 112.68 86.65
N MET A 353 -108.61 113.63 85.95
CA MET A 353 -109.19 114.94 85.68
C MET A 353 -110.50 114.82 84.87
N ASN A 354 -110.51 114.02 83.79
CA ASN A 354 -111.67 113.88 82.92
C ASN A 354 -112.81 113.09 83.57
N GLU A 355 -112.51 112.09 84.39
CA GLU A 355 -113.53 111.36 85.16
C GLU A 355 -114.24 112.30 86.14
N GLN A 356 -113.50 113.26 86.70
CA GLN A 356 -114.06 114.32 87.53
C GLN A 356 -115.03 115.20 86.73
N GLU A 357 -114.64 115.59 85.51
CA GLU A 357 -115.45 116.41 84.61
C GLU A 357 -116.73 115.69 84.11
N ALA A 358 -116.60 114.43 83.70
CA ALA A 358 -117.72 113.61 83.21
C ALA A 358 -118.78 113.39 84.30
N LYS A 359 -118.37 113.18 85.55
CA LYS A 359 -119.29 113.07 86.69
C LYS A 359 -119.98 114.40 86.98
N GLY A 360 -119.27 115.51 86.84
CA GLY A 360 -119.86 116.85 86.91
C GLY A 360 -120.95 117.08 85.85
N LEU A 361 -120.78 116.56 84.64
CA LEU A 361 -121.79 116.62 83.58
C LEU A 361 -122.97 115.69 83.81
N MET A 362 -122.74 114.49 84.37
CA MET A 362 -123.83 113.56 84.71
C MET A 362 -124.80 114.19 85.72
N TRP A 363 -124.28 114.89 86.72
CA TRP A 363 -125.11 115.64 87.66
C TRP A 363 -125.94 116.74 86.99
N LYS A 364 -125.41 117.37 85.94
CA LYS A 364 -126.17 118.35 85.13
C LYS A 364 -127.24 117.69 84.26
N ALA A 365 -126.98 116.49 83.74
CA ALA A 365 -127.98 115.73 82.99
C ALA A 365 -129.15 115.29 83.89
N LEU A 366 -128.88 114.87 85.14
CA LEU A 366 -129.91 114.49 86.10
C LEU A 366 -130.76 115.69 86.54
N ASP A 367 -130.15 116.87 86.72
CA ASP A 367 -130.89 118.08 87.06
C ASP A 367 -131.79 118.54 85.89
N ALA A 368 -131.32 118.40 84.65
CA ALA A 368 -132.12 118.67 83.45
C ALA A 368 -133.27 117.67 83.27
N ASP A 369 -133.03 116.37 83.53
CA ASP A 369 -134.06 115.32 83.47
C ASP A 369 -135.16 115.57 84.52
N ARG A 370 -134.78 116.02 85.72
CA ARG A 370 -135.71 116.45 86.76
C ARG A 370 -136.60 117.59 86.25
N VAL A 371 -136.03 118.58 85.57
CA VAL A 371 -136.77 119.74 85.04
C VAL A 371 -137.75 119.33 83.92
N ILE A 372 -137.33 118.46 82.98
CA ILE A 372 -138.20 118.02 81.87
C ILE A 372 -139.38 117.21 82.37
N HIS A 373 -139.12 116.26 83.27
CA HIS A 373 -140.17 115.43 83.84
C HIS A 373 -141.19 116.27 84.64
N THR A 374 -140.72 117.25 85.43
CA THR A 374 -141.60 118.08 86.24
C THR A 374 -142.33 119.19 85.48
N GLN A 375 -141.70 119.85 84.50
CA GLN A 375 -142.32 121.01 83.84
C GLN A 375 -143.09 120.69 82.54
N GLN A 376 -142.69 119.71 81.70
CA GLN A 376 -143.35 119.42 80.40
C GLN A 376 -144.17 118.13 80.33
N LEU A 377 -143.90 117.13 81.17
CA LEU A 377 -144.60 115.84 81.14
C LEU A 377 -145.72 115.69 82.18
N GLY A 378 -145.76 116.47 83.27
CA GLY A 378 -146.80 116.34 84.29
C GLY A 378 -146.84 114.97 84.98
N LEU A 379 -145.72 114.22 84.92
CA LEU A 379 -145.54 112.92 85.56
C LEU A 379 -144.56 113.07 86.75
N PRO A 380 -144.83 112.41 87.89
CA PRO A 380 -143.90 112.34 89.01
C PRO A 380 -142.61 111.62 88.58
N TRP A 381 -141.49 112.35 88.65
CA TRP A 381 -140.14 111.90 88.30
C TRP A 381 -139.60 110.93 89.36
N VAL A 382 -139.01 109.82 88.91
CA VAL A 382 -138.37 108.80 89.76
C VAL A 382 -136.93 108.63 89.33
N GLU A 383 -136.02 108.92 90.27
CA GLU A 383 -134.58 108.91 90.07
C GLU A 383 -134.02 107.46 90.00
N PRO A 384 -133.18 107.12 89.01
CA PRO A 384 -132.48 105.84 88.94
C PRO A 384 -131.25 105.77 89.88
N ASP A 385 -130.93 104.58 90.39
CA ASP A 385 -129.83 104.34 91.33
C ASP A 385 -128.45 104.21 90.64
N TYR A 386 -127.46 105.06 90.99
CA TYR A 386 -126.12 105.14 90.35
C TYR A 386 -124.95 105.09 91.36
N TRP A 387 -124.52 103.90 91.76
CA TRP A 387 -123.50 103.61 92.81
C TRP A 387 -122.05 104.10 92.61
N PHE A 388 -121.69 104.72 91.48
CA PHE A 388 -120.29 105.00 91.07
C PHE A 388 -120.04 106.45 90.66
N LEU A 389 -121.00 107.32 90.92
CA LEU A 389 -120.76 108.76 91.04
C LEU A 389 -119.93 109.10 92.30
N ASP A 390 -119.75 108.14 93.22
CA ASP A 390 -119.19 108.35 94.57
C ASP A 390 -117.67 108.46 94.66
N ASN A 391 -116.93 108.20 93.58
CA ASN A 391 -115.48 108.29 93.65
C ASN A 391 -114.88 108.67 92.31
N VAL A 392 -113.91 109.59 92.29
CA VAL A 392 -113.20 109.97 91.08
C VAL A 392 -111.89 109.20 91.03
N GLY A 393 -111.84 108.13 90.24
CA GLY A 393 -110.65 107.33 90.00
C GLY A 393 -110.92 105.82 89.94
N PRO A 394 -109.96 105.04 89.38
CA PRO A 394 -110.24 103.74 88.77
C PRO A 394 -110.82 102.73 89.76
N VAL A 395 -111.78 101.93 89.31
CA VAL A 395 -112.38 100.85 90.09
C VAL A 395 -111.31 99.79 90.39
N VAL A 396 -110.67 99.92 91.56
CA VAL A 396 -109.64 99.01 92.05
C VAL A 396 -110.30 97.99 92.97
N TYR A 397 -110.50 96.77 92.46
CA TYR A 397 -110.77 95.60 93.31
C TYR A 397 -109.45 95.10 93.92
N ARG A 398 -109.38 95.13 95.25
CA ARG A 398 -108.22 94.75 96.05
C ARG A 398 -108.30 93.26 96.42
N LYS A 399 -107.18 92.54 96.21
CA LYS A 399 -106.67 91.27 96.83
C LYS A 399 -106.48 90.14 95.81
N THR A 400 -105.35 89.44 95.68
CA THR A 400 -104.11 89.31 96.47
C THR A 400 -103.04 88.68 95.55
N MET A 401 -101.85 89.29 95.47
CA MET A 401 -100.69 88.83 94.67
C MET A 401 -100.05 87.53 95.23
N LYS A 402 -99.66 86.62 94.32
CA LYS A 402 -98.77 85.44 94.48
C LYS A 402 -98.05 85.21 93.12
N SER A 403 -96.96 84.46 92.95
CA SER A 403 -95.57 84.58 93.41
C SER A 403 -94.68 84.21 92.20
N ALA A 404 -93.48 84.78 92.09
CA ALA A 404 -92.59 84.67 90.92
C ALA A 404 -92.13 83.24 90.58
N SER A 405 -92.14 82.29 91.52
CA SER A 405 -91.70 80.91 91.27
C SER A 405 -92.74 80.03 90.54
N LYS A 406 -94.05 80.32 90.62
CA LYS A 406 -95.08 79.55 89.88
C LYS A 406 -95.20 79.97 88.42
N LEU A 407 -95.08 81.27 88.17
CA LEU A 407 -94.99 81.82 86.81
C LEU A 407 -93.77 81.27 86.06
N ALA A 408 -92.66 80.98 86.75
CA ALA A 408 -91.48 80.36 86.14
C ALA A 408 -91.59 78.83 85.97
N GLN A 409 -92.41 78.12 86.76
CA GLN A 409 -92.74 76.70 86.47
C GLN A 409 -93.66 76.56 85.26
N GLU A 410 -94.59 77.50 85.04
CA GLU A 410 -95.48 77.48 83.87
C GLU A 410 -94.76 77.89 82.58
N VAL A 411 -93.82 78.85 82.65
CA VAL A 411 -93.01 79.21 81.48
C VAL A 411 -92.03 78.08 81.11
N MET A 412 -91.54 77.30 82.08
CA MET A 412 -90.77 76.07 81.83
C MET A 412 -91.64 74.84 81.45
N ALA A 413 -92.96 75.01 81.30
CA ALA A 413 -93.88 73.99 80.80
C ALA A 413 -94.52 74.36 79.44
N LEU A 414 -94.21 75.53 78.86
CA LEU A 414 -94.75 76.00 77.57
C LEU A 414 -93.68 76.47 76.57
N THR A 415 -92.46 75.97 76.72
CA THR A 415 -91.56 75.63 75.60
C THR A 415 -91.33 74.14 75.65
#